data_AF-A0A534ZV59-F1
#
_entry.id   AF-A0A534ZV59-F1
#
_cell.length_a   1.000
_cell.length_b   1.000
_cell.length_c   1.000
_cell.angle_alpha   90.00
_cell.angle_beta   90.00
_cell.angle_gamma   90.00
#
_symmetry.space_group_name_H-M   'P 1'
#
loop_
_entity.id
_entity.type
_entity.pdbx_description
1 polymer ?
#
loop_
_entity_poly.entity_id
_entity_poly.type
_entity_poly.pdbx_seq_one_letter_code
_entity_poly.pdbx_strand_id
1 'polypeptide(L)'
;MRWLSGVLLASMVGVAGAVPITVNFMDGANEGFNDPTLGAQRQAAFNYAVGVWSSALMGTTPVVVDATMDPLGGTASAAILGYAYATTLHRNFAGAPVANTWYVGALANQLAGTDVNGAMSEIVAVFNSDVDNATVLGAVDWYYGTDANPPESPPGSGRFDTDFVSVVLHEIGHGLGFISEVDGGTCVGGSTPGDSCGVTADCSGGSCDLSTVGTWADGSPSAYDLFLVRPAASPPRFTDMSDAQRKSATTSGNVFWDGANVVTAHGGNAKIYAPSPFQPGSSISHWDTSLTPDELHEPFYTGPNHNPGLSLNAFADEGWTVGPTTTTSSSTTTTTTIPFGGDDTGCVPDSRDRLKCGDAIGKAFGNAIRAVIKCHKKQADDRFNGVSDTITGPAEDLCANGPNGGRSAKEKLDAAIGKVSFLCSASQLAAAATQESTLFAGQTNAASLDAQNGDVYCETGTAIDPSGDDAGQIPSTKDRLTCADTVGSELGKLAAAVIKCHQKQADAVFAGKTFDENACEELDPVKHKSAVEKYGAAMSRLDTKGICTQTCLSRPNRDALGANVLAQIEAANQVAYPCP
;
A
#
# COMPACT_ATOMS: atom_id res chain seq x y z
N MET A 1 17.89 49.85 36.36
CA MET A 1 18.39 48.69 35.59
C MET A 1 17.18 47.82 35.25
N ARG A 2 16.58 48.03 34.08
CA ARG A 2 15.43 47.24 33.59
C ARG A 2 16.01 46.07 32.79
N TRP A 3 15.77 44.84 33.20
CA TRP A 3 16.09 43.66 32.40
C TRP A 3 14.85 43.26 31.59
N LEU A 4 15.04 43.16 30.27
CA LEU A 4 14.04 42.74 29.30
C LEU A 4 13.69 41.27 29.49
N SER A 5 12.40 40.96 29.56
CA SER A 5 11.88 39.63 29.24
C SER A 5 11.76 39.52 27.71
N GLY A 6 12.77 38.93 27.08
CA GLY A 6 12.65 38.45 25.70
C GLY A 6 11.96 37.09 25.72
N VAL A 7 10.69 37.05 25.30
CA VAL A 7 10.04 35.79 24.90
C VAL A 7 10.62 35.42 23.55
N LEU A 8 11.51 34.42 23.52
CA LEU A 8 11.84 33.70 22.30
C LEU A 8 10.58 32.88 21.95
N LEU A 9 9.76 33.37 21.01
CA LEU A 9 8.90 32.48 20.24
C LEU A 9 9.85 31.65 19.37
N ALA A 10 10.17 30.43 19.82
CA ALA A 10 10.66 29.41 18.92
C ALA A 10 9.50 29.07 17.98
N SER A 11 9.56 29.54 16.74
CA SER A 11 8.74 29.04 15.65
C SER A 11 8.92 27.53 15.60
N MET A 12 7.87 26.78 15.95
CA MET A 12 7.84 25.35 15.65
C MET A 12 7.77 25.24 14.13
N VAL A 13 8.92 25.14 13.47
CA VAL A 13 8.98 24.64 12.11
C VAL A 13 8.52 23.19 12.21
N GLY A 14 7.28 22.92 11.79
CA GLY A 14 6.76 21.57 11.72
C GLY A 14 7.73 20.70 10.93
N VAL A 15 8.08 19.53 11.47
CA VAL A 15 8.82 18.53 10.71
C VAL A 15 7.93 18.13 9.55
N ALA A 16 8.40 18.28 8.30
CA ALA A 16 7.65 17.87 7.13
C ALA A 16 7.34 16.36 7.22
N GLY A 17 6.06 16.02 7.10
CA GLY A 17 5.57 14.63 7.04
C GLY A 17 5.08 14.32 5.63
N ALA A 18 4.37 13.21 5.47
CA ALA A 18 3.65 12.88 4.24
C ALA A 18 2.77 14.07 3.77
N VAL A 19 2.82 14.43 2.49
CA VAL A 19 2.00 15.52 1.93
C VAL A 19 0.52 15.15 2.12
N PRO A 20 -0.29 15.98 2.79
CA PRO A 20 -1.70 15.70 2.93
C PRO A 20 -2.40 15.93 1.59
N ILE A 21 -2.89 14.85 0.97
CA ILE A 21 -3.69 14.93 -0.26
C ILE A 21 -5.14 14.59 0.08
N THR A 22 -6.06 15.48 -0.26
CA THR A 22 -7.50 15.33 -0.04
C THR A 22 -8.24 15.26 -1.36
N VAL A 23 -9.25 14.40 -1.45
CA VAL A 23 -10.04 14.23 -2.67
C VAL A 23 -11.47 14.70 -2.45
N ASN A 24 -11.95 15.54 -3.35
CA ASN A 24 -13.36 15.89 -3.49
C ASN A 24 -13.94 15.06 -4.63
N PHE A 25 -14.86 14.15 -4.32
CA PHE A 25 -15.62 13.41 -5.34
C PHE A 25 -16.80 14.27 -5.80
N MET A 26 -16.67 14.81 -7.01
CA MET A 26 -17.51 15.90 -7.52
C MET A 26 -18.77 15.41 -8.25
N ASP A 27 -18.91 14.10 -8.45
CA ASP A 27 -20.08 13.48 -9.08
C ASP A 27 -21.38 13.80 -8.33
N GLY A 28 -22.49 13.90 -9.05
CA GLY A 28 -23.82 14.00 -8.46
C GLY A 28 -24.24 12.75 -7.67
N ALA A 29 -25.39 12.82 -7.00
CA ALA A 29 -25.89 11.67 -6.27
C ALA A 29 -26.28 10.53 -7.23
N ASN A 30 -25.80 9.31 -6.94
CA ASN A 30 -26.04 8.09 -7.71
C ASN A 30 -25.34 8.01 -9.08
N GLU A 31 -24.18 8.67 -9.23
CA GLU A 31 -23.33 8.53 -10.43
C GLU A 31 -21.85 8.51 -10.05
N GLY A 32 -21.00 8.01 -10.96
CA GLY A 32 -19.54 8.05 -10.81
C GLY A 32 -19.02 7.49 -9.48
N PHE A 33 -18.25 8.29 -8.75
CA PHE A 33 -17.76 7.98 -7.40
C PHE A 33 -18.87 7.94 -6.34
N ASN A 34 -20.03 8.55 -6.61
CA ASN A 34 -21.20 8.57 -5.73
C ASN A 34 -22.30 7.56 -6.15
N ASP A 35 -21.95 6.59 -7.01
CA ASP A 35 -22.80 5.46 -7.37
C ASP A 35 -23.09 4.55 -6.16
N PRO A 36 -24.35 4.10 -5.95
CA PRO A 36 -24.71 3.29 -4.78
C PRO A 36 -24.12 1.87 -4.74
N THR A 37 -23.61 1.36 -5.87
CA THR A 37 -23.08 -0.01 -6.00
C THR A 37 -21.56 0.00 -6.07
N LEU A 38 -20.99 0.79 -6.99
CA LEU A 38 -19.56 0.82 -7.28
C LEU A 38 -18.84 2.00 -6.60
N GLY A 39 -19.57 3.04 -6.19
CA GLY A 39 -18.97 4.27 -5.67
C GLY A 39 -18.04 4.04 -4.49
N ALA A 40 -18.42 3.20 -3.53
CA ALA A 40 -17.57 2.87 -2.39
C ALA A 40 -16.24 2.18 -2.79
N GLN A 41 -16.26 1.30 -3.80
CA GLN A 41 -15.06 0.62 -4.28
C GLN A 41 -14.15 1.58 -5.07
N ARG A 42 -14.76 2.41 -5.95
CA ARG A 42 -14.07 3.47 -6.70
C ARG A 42 -13.36 4.45 -5.77
N GLN A 43 -14.06 4.97 -4.76
CA GLN A 43 -13.49 5.88 -3.78
C GLN A 43 -12.36 5.23 -2.96
N ALA A 44 -12.51 3.96 -2.55
CA ALA A 44 -11.48 3.25 -1.81
C ALA A 44 -10.20 3.07 -2.64
N ALA A 45 -10.33 2.63 -3.89
CA ALA A 45 -9.22 2.47 -4.82
C ALA A 45 -8.51 3.81 -5.12
N PHE A 46 -9.29 4.88 -5.35
CA PHE A 46 -8.74 6.23 -5.55
C PHE A 46 -7.95 6.69 -4.33
N ASN A 47 -8.52 6.56 -3.13
CA ASN A 47 -7.84 6.97 -1.90
C ASN A 47 -6.58 6.15 -1.62
N TYR A 48 -6.54 4.87 -2.02
CA TYR A 48 -5.31 4.07 -1.96
C TYR A 48 -4.22 4.67 -2.86
N ALA A 49 -4.53 4.97 -4.14
CA ALA A 49 -3.60 5.61 -5.07
C ALA A 49 -3.08 6.95 -4.54
N VAL A 50 -3.97 7.77 -3.99
CA VAL A 50 -3.60 9.04 -3.35
C VAL A 50 -2.70 8.82 -2.12
N GLY A 51 -2.96 7.77 -1.33
CA GLY A 51 -2.14 7.38 -0.18
C GLY A 51 -0.70 7.04 -0.58
N VAL A 52 -0.50 6.38 -1.74
CA VAL A 52 0.83 6.10 -2.28
C VAL A 52 1.59 7.40 -2.56
N TRP A 53 1.00 8.35 -3.30
CA TRP A 53 1.63 9.66 -3.55
C TRP A 53 1.86 10.46 -2.26
N SER A 54 0.86 10.49 -1.38
CA SER A 54 0.92 11.17 -0.09
C SER A 54 2.10 10.68 0.75
N SER A 55 2.34 9.37 0.80
CA SER A 55 3.45 8.79 1.55
C SER A 55 4.82 8.97 0.89
N ALA A 56 4.85 9.09 -0.45
CA ALA A 56 6.09 9.26 -1.21
C ALA A 56 6.61 10.71 -1.17
N LEU A 57 5.72 11.69 -1.06
CA LEU A 57 6.05 13.11 -1.05
C LEU A 57 6.05 13.67 0.38
N MET A 58 7.01 14.52 0.71
CA MET A 58 7.08 15.20 2.01
C MET A 58 6.74 16.68 1.88
N GLY A 59 5.86 17.16 2.76
CA GLY A 59 5.42 18.55 2.74
C GLY A 59 4.43 18.87 3.85
N THR A 60 3.96 20.11 3.87
CA THR A 60 3.00 20.58 4.89
C THR A 60 1.81 21.31 4.29
N THR A 61 1.90 21.78 3.04
CA THR A 61 0.76 22.40 2.35
C THR A 61 -0.14 21.29 1.79
N PRO A 62 -1.47 21.33 1.99
CA PRO A 62 -2.38 20.35 1.39
C PRO A 62 -2.39 20.41 -0.14
N VAL A 63 -2.71 19.27 -0.75
CA VAL A 63 -3.09 19.15 -2.17
C VAL A 63 -4.53 18.66 -2.21
N VAL A 64 -5.38 19.37 -2.96
CA VAL A 64 -6.79 19.08 -3.15
C VAL A 64 -7.00 18.61 -4.58
N VAL A 65 -7.62 17.45 -4.71
CA VAL A 65 -7.96 16.82 -5.99
C VAL A 65 -9.46 16.85 -6.16
N ASP A 66 -9.95 17.46 -7.22
CA ASP A 66 -11.34 17.33 -7.64
C ASP A 66 -11.44 16.19 -8.66
N ALA A 67 -12.20 15.15 -8.31
CA ALA A 67 -12.30 13.93 -9.12
C ALA A 67 -13.74 13.66 -9.56
N THR A 68 -13.93 13.33 -10.83
CA THR A 68 -15.20 12.80 -11.38
C THR A 68 -14.98 11.49 -12.12
N MET A 69 -16.03 10.69 -12.22
CA MET A 69 -16.02 9.47 -13.01
C MET A 69 -17.15 9.54 -14.04
N ASP A 70 -16.80 10.04 -15.21
CA ASP A 70 -17.71 10.43 -16.28
C ASP A 70 -17.53 9.56 -17.53
N PRO A 71 -18.56 9.47 -18.40
CA PRO A 71 -18.43 8.80 -19.69
C PRO A 71 -17.40 9.50 -20.58
N LEU A 72 -16.28 8.83 -20.90
CA LEU A 72 -15.28 9.32 -21.86
C LEU A 72 -15.36 8.56 -23.20
N GLY A 73 -16.29 7.62 -23.32
CA GLY A 73 -16.47 6.81 -24.51
C GLY A 73 -15.31 5.87 -24.78
N GLY A 74 -15.31 5.33 -25.99
CA GLY A 74 -14.30 4.37 -26.43
C GLY A 74 -14.87 3.41 -27.47
N THR A 75 -14.09 2.38 -27.74
CA THR A 75 -14.43 1.28 -28.63
C THR A 75 -14.22 -0.04 -27.89
N ALA A 76 -14.60 -1.15 -28.51
CA ALA A 76 -14.36 -2.49 -27.97
C ALA A 76 -12.87 -2.83 -27.80
N SER A 77 -11.93 -2.01 -28.29
CA SER A 77 -10.49 -2.28 -28.24
C SER A 77 -9.61 -1.12 -27.79
N ALA A 78 -10.18 0.05 -27.51
CA ALA A 78 -9.43 1.25 -27.13
C ALA A 78 -10.34 2.24 -26.40
N ALA A 79 -9.82 2.88 -25.36
CA ALA A 79 -10.50 3.89 -24.58
C ALA A 79 -9.47 4.87 -24.01
N ILE A 80 -9.90 6.11 -23.76
CA ILE A 80 -9.23 6.97 -22.78
C ILE A 80 -9.63 6.43 -21.41
N LEU A 81 -8.65 6.10 -20.58
CA LEU A 81 -8.87 5.50 -19.26
C LEU A 81 -9.13 6.58 -18.20
N GLY A 82 -8.37 7.66 -18.28
CA GLY A 82 -8.57 8.88 -17.52
C GLY A 82 -7.75 10.01 -18.14
N TYR A 83 -7.86 11.19 -17.53
CA TYR A 83 -6.93 12.30 -17.72
C TYR A 83 -6.93 13.16 -16.46
N ALA A 84 -5.81 13.82 -16.18
CA ALA A 84 -5.73 14.85 -15.15
C ALA A 84 -4.78 15.98 -15.53
N TYR A 85 -4.97 17.12 -14.89
CA TYR A 85 -4.14 18.30 -15.09
C TYR A 85 -4.07 19.14 -13.81
N ALA A 86 -2.99 19.92 -13.69
CA ALA A 86 -2.90 20.96 -12.68
C ALA A 86 -3.79 22.13 -13.07
N THR A 87 -4.59 22.64 -12.12
CA THR A 87 -5.54 23.73 -12.40
C THR A 87 -4.87 25.10 -12.55
N THR A 88 -3.68 25.26 -11.99
CA THR A 88 -2.90 26.50 -12.04
C THR A 88 -1.41 26.24 -12.24
N LEU A 89 -0.76 27.19 -12.89
CA LEU A 89 0.70 27.27 -13.04
C LEU A 89 1.19 28.57 -12.40
N HIS A 90 2.30 28.48 -11.66
CA HIS A 90 2.90 29.61 -10.95
C HIS A 90 4.36 29.76 -11.32
N ARG A 91 4.79 31.01 -11.49
CA ARG A 91 6.16 31.38 -11.89
C ARG A 91 6.59 32.65 -11.17
N ASN A 92 7.86 32.73 -10.82
CA ASN A 92 8.47 33.89 -10.14
C ASN A 92 7.80 34.25 -8.79
N PHE A 93 7.24 33.25 -8.09
CA PHE A 93 6.73 33.41 -6.72
C PHE A 93 7.89 33.36 -5.70
N ALA A 94 7.63 33.80 -4.47
CA ALA A 94 8.62 33.73 -3.40
C ALA A 94 8.89 32.26 -3.03
N GLY A 95 10.14 31.82 -3.18
CA GLY A 95 10.53 30.41 -2.99
C GLY A 95 10.71 29.62 -4.27
N ALA A 96 10.37 30.18 -5.45
CA ALA A 96 10.62 29.56 -6.74
C ALA A 96 12.12 29.29 -6.96
N PRO A 97 12.56 28.03 -7.20
CA PRO A 97 13.97 27.69 -7.37
C PRO A 97 14.61 28.29 -8.63
N VAL A 98 13.87 28.31 -9.75
CA VAL A 98 14.34 28.79 -11.05
C VAL A 98 13.44 29.92 -11.54
N ALA A 99 14.06 31.03 -11.94
CA ALA A 99 13.35 32.17 -12.49
C ALA A 99 12.83 31.88 -13.91
N ASN A 100 11.68 32.44 -14.24
CA ASN A 100 10.99 32.26 -15.52
C ASN A 100 10.67 30.78 -15.86
N THR A 101 10.37 29.99 -14.84
CA THR A 101 9.96 28.58 -14.94
C THR A 101 8.58 28.40 -14.32
N TRP A 102 7.70 27.66 -15.01
CA TRP A 102 6.38 27.29 -14.49
C TRP A 102 6.46 26.09 -13.54
N TYR A 103 5.72 26.18 -12.45
CA TYR A 103 5.52 25.11 -11.47
C TYR A 103 4.01 24.87 -11.33
N VAL A 104 3.59 23.61 -11.35
CA VAL A 104 2.19 23.26 -11.07
C VAL A 104 1.79 23.71 -9.66
N GLY A 105 0.51 24.08 -9.47
CA GLY A 105 -0.01 24.62 -8.20
C GLY A 105 0.41 23.82 -6.97
N ALA A 106 0.28 22.49 -7.03
CA ALA A 106 0.68 21.59 -5.95
C ALA A 106 2.16 21.73 -5.54
N LEU A 107 3.07 21.78 -6.51
CA LEU A 107 4.51 21.95 -6.25
C LEU A 107 4.84 23.38 -5.81
N ALA A 108 4.24 24.39 -6.45
CA ALA A 108 4.41 25.78 -6.08
C ALA A 108 4.01 26.05 -4.61
N ASN A 109 2.93 25.42 -4.16
CA ASN A 109 2.46 25.46 -2.77
C ASN A 109 3.48 24.90 -1.77
N GLN A 110 4.12 23.78 -2.10
CA GLN A 110 5.17 23.23 -1.25
C GLN A 110 6.38 24.15 -1.21
N LEU A 111 6.82 24.65 -2.37
CA LEU A 111 8.01 25.49 -2.50
C LEU A 111 7.83 26.87 -1.83
N ALA A 112 6.63 27.43 -1.88
CA ALA A 112 6.29 28.69 -1.21
C ALA A 112 6.04 28.51 0.30
N GLY A 113 5.77 27.27 0.74
CA GLY A 113 5.34 26.97 2.11
C GLY A 113 3.96 27.56 2.47
N THR A 114 3.18 27.93 1.46
CA THR A 114 1.85 28.53 1.59
C THR A 114 1.07 28.28 0.31
N ASP A 115 -0.26 28.34 0.41
CA ASP A 115 -1.16 28.23 -0.72
C ASP A 115 -1.06 29.49 -1.61
N VAL A 116 -0.62 29.29 -2.86
CA VAL A 116 -0.48 30.34 -3.89
C VAL A 116 -1.53 30.28 -4.98
N ASN A 117 -2.34 29.21 -5.04
CA ASN A 117 -3.47 29.02 -5.97
C ASN A 117 -4.82 29.51 -5.41
N GLY A 118 -4.90 29.74 -4.09
CA GLY A 118 -6.08 30.27 -3.42
C GLY A 118 -7.18 29.22 -3.28
N ALA A 119 -8.42 29.58 -3.61
CA ALA A 119 -9.58 28.69 -3.36
C ALA A 119 -9.76 27.56 -4.40
N MET A 120 -8.89 27.48 -5.42
CA MET A 120 -8.97 26.45 -6.46
C MET A 120 -8.33 25.15 -5.96
N SER A 121 -8.91 23.99 -6.27
CA SER A 121 -8.23 22.69 -6.12
C SER A 121 -6.96 22.66 -6.97
N GLU A 122 -5.90 21.98 -6.54
CA GLU A 122 -4.64 21.91 -7.30
C GLU A 122 -4.73 21.00 -8.52
N ILE A 123 -5.52 19.92 -8.43
CA ILE A 123 -5.63 18.89 -9.49
C ILE A 123 -7.10 18.66 -9.82
N VAL A 124 -7.40 18.57 -11.11
CA VAL A 124 -8.65 17.99 -11.60
C VAL A 124 -8.33 16.68 -12.31
N ALA A 125 -9.09 15.62 -12.00
CA ALA A 125 -8.93 14.30 -12.60
C ALA A 125 -10.28 13.70 -13.00
N VAL A 126 -10.35 13.13 -14.20
CA VAL A 126 -11.57 12.52 -14.74
C VAL A 126 -11.25 11.10 -15.20
N PHE A 127 -12.06 10.14 -14.78
CA PHE A 127 -11.88 8.72 -15.11
C PHE A 127 -13.08 8.19 -15.89
N ASN A 128 -12.82 7.26 -16.81
CA ASN A 128 -13.84 6.78 -17.73
C ASN A 128 -14.82 5.82 -17.06
N SER A 129 -16.06 6.26 -16.85
CA SER A 129 -17.13 5.42 -16.30
C SER A 129 -17.61 4.34 -17.28
N ASP A 130 -17.30 4.46 -18.58
CA ASP A 130 -17.77 3.53 -19.59
C ASP A 130 -17.01 2.19 -19.60
N VAL A 131 -15.85 2.09 -18.94
CA VAL A 131 -15.07 0.85 -18.90
C VAL A 131 -15.80 -0.27 -18.14
N ASP A 132 -16.62 0.04 -17.13
CA ASP A 132 -17.45 -0.96 -16.41
C ASP A 132 -18.70 -1.41 -17.21
N ASN A 133 -18.67 -1.31 -18.54
CA ASN A 133 -19.77 -1.71 -19.40
C ASN A 133 -19.30 -2.47 -20.64
N ALA A 134 -20.21 -3.27 -21.20
CA ALA A 134 -19.88 -4.19 -22.30
C ALA A 134 -19.53 -3.51 -23.65
N THR A 135 -19.50 -2.17 -23.72
CA THR A 135 -19.28 -1.40 -24.96
C THR A 135 -17.85 -0.94 -25.10
N VAL A 136 -17.24 -0.45 -24.02
CA VAL A 136 -15.87 0.08 -24.01
C VAL A 136 -14.94 -0.99 -23.46
N LEU A 137 -13.88 -1.31 -24.22
CA LEU A 137 -12.96 -2.42 -23.94
C LEU A 137 -13.59 -3.83 -23.89
N GLY A 138 -14.87 -3.95 -24.26
CA GLY A 138 -15.52 -5.24 -24.49
C GLY A 138 -15.92 -5.95 -23.20
N ALA A 139 -15.13 -6.93 -22.77
CA ALA A 139 -15.40 -7.69 -21.55
C ALA A 139 -14.49 -7.29 -20.38
N VAL A 140 -13.57 -6.35 -20.61
CA VAL A 140 -12.65 -5.81 -19.61
C VAL A 140 -13.40 -4.76 -18.80
N ASP A 141 -13.42 -4.92 -17.48
CA ASP A 141 -13.97 -3.94 -16.54
C ASP A 141 -12.83 -3.21 -15.79
N TRP A 142 -13.18 -2.27 -14.91
CA TRP A 142 -12.22 -1.77 -13.93
C TRP A 142 -11.99 -2.78 -12.81
N TYR A 143 -10.72 -2.99 -12.47
CA TYR A 143 -10.31 -3.65 -11.26
C TYR A 143 -10.04 -2.61 -10.15
N TYR A 144 -10.90 -2.60 -9.13
CA TYR A 144 -10.82 -1.69 -7.99
C TYR A 144 -10.04 -2.26 -6.78
N GLY A 145 -9.42 -3.43 -6.91
CA GLY A 145 -8.56 -3.98 -5.87
C GLY A 145 -7.27 -3.18 -5.72
N THR A 146 -6.66 -3.26 -4.53
CA THR A 146 -5.47 -2.49 -4.16
C THR A 146 -4.21 -3.36 -4.09
N ASP A 147 -4.23 -4.52 -4.74
CA ASP A 147 -3.20 -5.56 -4.67
C ASP A 147 -2.44 -5.73 -6.00
N ALA A 148 -2.74 -4.89 -7.00
CA ALA A 148 -2.15 -4.95 -8.34
C ALA A 148 -2.36 -6.31 -9.04
N ASN A 149 -3.46 -7.02 -8.73
CA ASN A 149 -3.74 -8.36 -9.24
C ASN A 149 -5.13 -8.44 -9.92
N PRO A 150 -5.34 -7.71 -11.04
CA PRO A 150 -6.60 -7.75 -11.77
C PRO A 150 -6.88 -9.17 -12.26
N PRO A 151 -8.14 -9.65 -12.16
CA PRO A 151 -8.50 -10.96 -12.67
C PRO A 151 -8.53 -10.96 -14.20
N GLU A 152 -8.46 -12.16 -14.75
CA GLU A 152 -8.62 -12.38 -16.19
C GLU A 152 -10.09 -12.27 -16.60
N SER A 153 -10.41 -11.45 -17.61
CA SER A 153 -11.77 -11.21 -18.06
C SER A 153 -11.97 -11.34 -19.59
N PRO A 154 -12.78 -12.32 -20.05
CA PRO A 154 -13.32 -13.43 -19.27
C PRO A 154 -12.22 -14.42 -18.87
N PRO A 155 -12.43 -15.27 -17.85
CA PRO A 155 -11.46 -16.28 -17.44
C PRO A 155 -11.01 -17.19 -18.60
N GLY A 156 -9.71 -17.38 -18.73
CA GLY A 156 -9.04 -18.13 -19.80
C GLY A 156 -8.84 -17.38 -21.14
N SER A 157 -9.09 -16.06 -21.19
CA SER A 157 -8.96 -15.25 -22.42
C SER A 157 -7.58 -14.68 -22.72
N GLY A 158 -6.69 -14.64 -21.75
CA GLY A 158 -5.41 -13.94 -21.73
C GLY A 158 -5.53 -12.41 -21.55
N ARG A 159 -6.72 -11.89 -21.26
CA ARG A 159 -6.98 -10.46 -21.02
C ARG A 159 -7.34 -10.25 -19.56
N PHE A 160 -6.84 -9.19 -18.95
CA PHE A 160 -7.10 -8.85 -17.55
C PHE A 160 -7.92 -7.57 -17.47
N ASP A 161 -8.66 -7.43 -16.39
CA ASP A 161 -9.32 -6.17 -16.05
C ASP A 161 -8.29 -5.03 -15.92
N THR A 162 -8.73 -3.80 -16.16
CA THR A 162 -7.83 -2.64 -16.11
C THR A 162 -7.68 -2.20 -14.66
N ASP A 163 -6.46 -2.14 -14.13
CA ASP A 163 -6.21 -1.76 -12.74
C ASP A 163 -6.44 -0.26 -12.52
N PHE A 164 -7.51 0.06 -11.79
CA PHE A 164 -7.95 1.44 -11.60
C PHE A 164 -6.94 2.25 -10.77
N VAL A 165 -6.33 1.64 -9.76
CA VAL A 165 -5.33 2.30 -8.91
C VAL A 165 -4.13 2.78 -9.74
N SER A 166 -3.65 1.97 -10.68
CA SER A 166 -2.53 2.32 -11.56
C SER A 166 -2.86 3.52 -12.44
N VAL A 167 -4.08 3.57 -12.98
CA VAL A 167 -4.54 4.71 -13.77
C VAL A 167 -4.68 5.96 -12.89
N VAL A 168 -5.26 5.85 -11.69
CA VAL A 168 -5.32 7.01 -10.76
C VAL A 168 -3.92 7.51 -10.41
N LEU A 169 -2.97 6.61 -10.12
CA LEU A 169 -1.59 6.99 -9.84
C LEU A 169 -0.94 7.74 -10.99
N HIS A 170 -1.13 7.25 -12.21
CA HIS A 170 -0.66 7.87 -13.44
C HIS A 170 -1.25 9.27 -13.62
N GLU A 171 -2.57 9.41 -13.57
CA GLU A 171 -3.21 10.71 -13.80
C GLU A 171 -2.85 11.73 -12.72
N ILE A 172 -2.87 11.33 -11.44
CA ILE A 172 -2.46 12.23 -10.35
C ILE A 172 -1.00 12.65 -10.50
N GLY A 173 -0.12 11.82 -11.03
CA GLY A 173 1.25 12.20 -11.28
C GLY A 173 1.40 13.31 -12.35
N HIS A 174 0.55 13.34 -13.37
CA HIS A 174 0.48 14.49 -14.28
C HIS A 174 0.09 15.78 -13.54
N GLY A 175 -0.93 15.73 -12.68
CA GLY A 175 -1.33 16.87 -11.84
C GLY A 175 -0.25 17.33 -10.84
N LEU A 176 0.65 16.42 -10.44
CA LEU A 176 1.76 16.71 -9.53
C LEU A 176 3.01 17.28 -10.21
N GLY A 177 3.08 17.25 -11.55
CA GLY A 177 4.16 17.91 -12.30
C GLY A 177 4.71 17.13 -13.49
N PHE A 178 4.27 15.89 -13.74
CA PHE A 178 4.78 15.08 -14.85
C PHE A 178 4.22 15.55 -16.21
N ILE A 179 4.48 16.79 -16.59
CA ILE A 179 3.87 17.44 -17.76
C ILE A 179 4.86 18.43 -18.40
N SER A 180 4.92 18.41 -19.73
CA SER A 180 5.70 19.38 -20.51
C SER A 180 4.85 20.59 -20.90
N GLU A 181 5.45 21.79 -20.89
CA GLU A 181 4.85 23.03 -21.40
C GLU A 181 5.14 23.27 -22.89
N VAL A 182 5.73 22.29 -23.59
CA VAL A 182 5.81 22.35 -25.05
C VAL A 182 4.40 22.24 -25.62
N ASP A 183 4.01 23.22 -26.42
CA ASP A 183 2.67 23.31 -27.01
C ASP A 183 2.31 22.03 -27.80
N GLY A 184 1.18 21.42 -27.44
CA GLY A 184 0.65 20.18 -28.03
C GLY A 184 -0.11 20.36 -29.35
N GLY A 185 -0.19 21.59 -29.85
CA GLY A 185 -1.04 22.00 -30.95
C GLY A 185 -2.39 22.58 -30.48
N THR A 186 -3.14 23.12 -31.43
CA THR A 186 -4.47 23.69 -31.18
C THR A 186 -5.54 22.86 -31.88
N CYS A 187 -6.63 22.56 -31.19
CA CYS A 187 -7.76 21.86 -31.79
C CYS A 187 -8.45 22.74 -32.84
N VAL A 188 -8.58 22.21 -34.07
CA VAL A 188 -9.29 22.86 -35.18
C VAL A 188 -10.53 22.05 -35.52
N GLY A 189 -11.70 22.70 -35.42
CA GLY A 189 -12.99 22.03 -35.56
C GLY A 189 -13.36 21.23 -34.31
N GLY A 190 -14.24 20.24 -34.45
CA GLY A 190 -14.68 19.39 -33.34
C GLY A 190 -15.56 20.09 -32.30
N SER A 191 -15.70 19.45 -31.13
CA SER A 191 -16.47 19.95 -29.99
C SER A 191 -15.77 21.05 -29.19
N THR A 192 -14.46 21.20 -29.36
CA THR A 192 -13.60 22.12 -28.59
C THR A 192 -12.63 22.94 -29.47
N PRO A 193 -13.12 23.67 -30.51
CA PRO A 193 -12.22 24.45 -31.36
C PRO A 193 -11.47 25.53 -30.57
N GLY A 194 -10.16 25.59 -30.70
CA GLY A 194 -9.28 26.55 -30.04
C GLY A 194 -8.59 26.05 -28.77
N ASP A 195 -9.02 24.90 -28.23
CA ASP A 195 -8.42 24.33 -27.02
C ASP A 195 -7.06 23.67 -27.33
N SER A 196 -6.19 23.62 -26.32
CA SER A 196 -4.89 22.96 -26.40
C SER A 196 -5.05 21.45 -26.55
N CYS A 197 -4.48 20.90 -27.61
CA CYS A 197 -4.53 19.46 -27.84
C CYS A 197 -3.68 18.71 -26.82
N GLY A 198 -4.27 17.68 -26.21
CA GLY A 198 -3.57 16.82 -25.26
C GLY A 198 -3.39 17.40 -23.85
N VAL A 199 -4.08 18.49 -23.52
CA VAL A 199 -4.08 19.07 -22.16
C VAL A 199 -5.49 19.03 -21.56
N THR A 200 -6.48 19.64 -22.23
CA THR A 200 -7.84 19.81 -21.68
C THR A 200 -8.96 19.26 -22.56
N ALA A 201 -8.68 18.87 -23.81
CA ALA A 201 -9.68 18.32 -24.71
C ALA A 201 -9.12 17.20 -25.59
N ASP A 202 -9.84 16.08 -25.63
CA ASP A 202 -9.83 15.22 -26.80
C ASP A 202 -10.51 16.03 -27.91
N CYS A 203 -9.77 16.35 -28.97
CA CYS A 203 -10.24 17.18 -30.09
C CYS A 203 -11.27 16.41 -30.94
N SER A 204 -12.36 16.00 -30.30
CA SER A 204 -13.30 15.01 -30.79
C SER A 204 -14.09 15.57 -31.97
N GLY A 205 -14.06 14.84 -33.09
CA GLY A 205 -14.60 15.30 -34.36
C GLY A 205 -13.82 16.46 -35.01
N GLY A 206 -12.65 16.82 -34.48
CA GLY A 206 -11.73 17.82 -35.01
C GLY A 206 -10.37 17.23 -35.40
N SER A 207 -9.38 18.10 -35.57
CA SER A 207 -7.98 17.73 -35.79
C SER A 207 -7.04 18.70 -35.09
N CYS A 208 -5.93 18.22 -34.55
CA CYS A 208 -4.92 19.08 -33.95
C CYS A 208 -4.04 19.74 -35.03
N ASP A 209 -4.07 21.07 -35.08
CA ASP A 209 -3.05 21.83 -35.80
C ASP A 209 -1.75 21.83 -34.99
N LEU A 210 -0.78 21.07 -35.48
CA LEU A 210 0.53 20.92 -34.86
C LEU A 210 1.50 22.02 -35.30
N SER A 211 1.04 23.12 -35.89
CA SER A 211 1.89 24.21 -36.38
C SER A 211 2.70 24.85 -35.25
N THR A 212 2.12 25.00 -34.06
CA THR A 212 2.70 25.60 -32.84
C THR A 212 3.60 24.67 -32.05
N VAL A 213 3.59 23.35 -32.33
CA VAL A 213 4.45 22.39 -31.60
C VAL A 213 5.90 22.83 -31.63
N GLY A 214 6.54 22.80 -30.46
CA GLY A 214 7.90 23.27 -30.22
C GLY A 214 7.99 24.66 -29.58
N THR A 215 6.92 25.45 -29.63
CA THR A 215 6.78 26.65 -28.78
C THR A 215 6.44 26.26 -27.34
N TRP A 216 6.54 27.21 -26.41
CA TRP A 216 6.06 27.05 -25.04
C TRP A 216 4.62 27.55 -24.95
N ALA A 217 3.68 26.73 -24.47
CA ALA A 217 2.26 27.07 -24.40
C ALA A 217 2.01 28.39 -23.65
N ASP A 218 2.66 28.56 -22.49
CA ASP A 218 2.61 29.79 -21.69
C ASP A 218 3.91 30.61 -21.73
N GLY A 219 4.63 30.54 -22.85
CA GLY A 219 5.79 31.37 -23.16
C GLY A 219 7.05 31.08 -22.32
N SER A 220 7.06 30.03 -21.51
CA SER A 220 8.21 29.60 -20.70
C SER A 220 8.16 28.09 -20.45
N PRO A 221 9.32 27.44 -20.19
CA PRO A 221 9.35 26.04 -19.79
C PRO A 221 8.76 25.83 -18.39
N SER A 222 8.29 24.61 -18.13
CA SER A 222 8.00 24.12 -16.78
C SER A 222 9.25 23.60 -16.07
N ALA A 223 9.11 23.26 -14.78
CA ALA A 223 10.13 22.56 -14.00
C ALA A 223 10.53 21.22 -14.66
N TYR A 224 9.56 20.48 -15.21
CA TYR A 224 9.76 19.25 -15.97
C TYR A 224 10.67 19.46 -17.19
N ASP A 225 10.39 20.51 -17.98
CA ASP A 225 11.10 20.80 -19.23
C ASP A 225 12.59 21.12 -19.04
N LEU A 226 13.00 21.49 -17.83
CA LEU A 226 14.41 21.75 -17.50
C LEU A 226 15.29 20.50 -17.67
N PHE A 227 14.68 19.31 -17.58
CA PHE A 227 15.38 18.02 -17.60
C PHE A 227 15.27 17.28 -18.94
N LEU A 228 14.56 17.84 -19.92
CA LEU A 228 14.46 17.24 -21.24
C LEU A 228 15.68 17.57 -22.11
N VAL A 229 16.33 16.51 -22.60
CA VAL A 229 17.48 16.60 -23.51
C VAL A 229 17.36 15.67 -24.70
N ARG A 230 17.95 16.08 -25.82
CA ARG A 230 18.30 15.24 -26.97
C ARG A 230 19.82 15.26 -27.12
N PRO A 231 20.56 14.29 -26.55
CA PRO A 231 22.02 14.38 -26.39
C PRO A 231 22.80 14.60 -27.69
N ALA A 232 22.32 14.07 -28.83
CA ALA A 232 22.95 14.23 -30.13
C ALA A 232 22.62 15.57 -30.85
N ALA A 233 21.76 16.41 -30.27
CA ALA A 233 21.41 17.72 -30.82
C ALA A 233 22.36 18.83 -30.33
N SER A 234 22.38 19.95 -31.04
CA SER A 234 23.13 21.14 -30.67
C SER A 234 22.24 22.38 -30.77
N PRO A 235 21.82 22.99 -29.63
CA PRO A 235 22.09 22.55 -28.26
C PRO A 235 21.29 21.28 -27.88
N PRO A 236 21.74 20.52 -26.86
CA PRO A 236 21.08 19.28 -26.46
C PRO A 236 19.86 19.49 -25.55
N ARG A 237 19.78 20.58 -24.78
CA ARG A 237 18.69 20.82 -23.80
C ARG A 237 17.52 21.55 -24.45
N PHE A 238 16.29 21.13 -24.13
CA PHE A 238 15.07 21.72 -24.69
C PHE A 238 14.97 23.21 -24.41
N THR A 239 15.38 23.68 -23.24
CA THR A 239 15.37 25.11 -22.86
C THR A 239 16.29 25.98 -23.72
N ASP A 240 17.34 25.40 -24.30
CA ASP A 240 18.32 26.12 -25.13
C ASP A 240 17.99 26.04 -26.62
N MET A 241 17.11 25.12 -27.01
CA MET A 241 16.68 24.94 -28.40
C MET A 241 15.82 26.10 -28.89
N SER A 242 15.81 26.33 -30.21
CA SER A 242 14.74 27.07 -30.88
C SER A 242 13.45 26.26 -30.97
N ASP A 243 12.32 26.90 -31.25
CA ASP A 243 11.02 26.20 -31.39
C ASP A 243 11.08 25.10 -32.45
N ALA A 244 11.75 25.36 -33.59
CA ALA A 244 11.93 24.37 -34.64
C ALA A 244 12.79 23.17 -34.21
N GLN A 245 13.80 23.39 -33.35
CA GLN A 245 14.63 22.31 -32.82
C GLN A 245 13.86 21.48 -31.80
N ARG A 246 13.10 22.10 -30.89
CA ARG A 246 12.19 21.40 -29.97
C ARG A 246 11.17 20.57 -30.73
N LYS A 247 10.50 21.16 -31.72
CA LYS A 247 9.56 20.45 -32.62
C LYS A 247 10.17 19.21 -33.26
N SER A 248 11.42 19.31 -33.74
CA SER A 248 12.12 18.14 -34.30
C SER A 248 12.47 17.10 -33.24
N ALA A 249 12.75 17.53 -32.01
CA ALA A 249 13.07 16.63 -30.91
C ALA A 249 11.83 15.83 -30.44
N THR A 250 10.64 16.43 -30.40
CA THR A 250 9.40 15.77 -29.96
C THR A 250 8.99 14.58 -30.81
N THR A 251 9.50 14.48 -32.05
CA THR A 251 9.26 13.34 -32.94
C THR A 251 10.51 12.51 -33.26
N SER A 252 11.54 12.61 -32.42
CA SER A 252 12.86 12.06 -32.74
C SER A 252 13.10 10.62 -32.28
N GLY A 253 12.26 10.10 -31.38
CA GLY A 253 12.49 8.85 -30.65
C GLY A 253 13.75 8.84 -29.77
N ASN A 254 14.35 10.01 -29.52
CA ASN A 254 15.66 10.16 -28.86
C ASN A 254 15.67 11.32 -27.87
N VAL A 255 14.57 11.51 -27.13
CA VAL A 255 14.48 12.45 -26.01
C VAL A 255 14.72 11.68 -24.72
N PHE A 256 15.39 12.30 -23.76
CA PHE A 256 15.76 11.70 -22.50
C PHE A 256 15.62 12.71 -21.35
N TRP A 257 15.39 12.20 -20.15
CA TRP A 257 15.45 12.92 -18.88
C TRP A 257 16.87 12.87 -18.31
N ASP A 258 17.47 14.02 -17.99
CA ASP A 258 18.83 14.13 -17.46
C ASP A 258 18.95 14.63 -16.00
N GLY A 259 17.83 14.66 -15.27
CA GLY A 259 17.82 14.99 -13.85
C GLY A 259 18.62 13.99 -13.00
N ALA A 260 19.28 14.51 -11.96
CA ALA A 260 20.29 13.78 -11.20
C ALA A 260 19.71 12.60 -10.42
N ASN A 261 18.48 12.72 -9.90
CA ASN A 261 17.82 11.67 -9.15
C ASN A 261 17.42 10.52 -10.09
N VAL A 262 16.78 10.83 -11.23
CA VAL A 262 16.46 9.82 -12.25
C VAL A 262 17.71 9.16 -12.80
N VAL A 263 18.75 9.93 -13.14
CA VAL A 263 20.03 9.38 -13.64
C VAL A 263 20.65 8.41 -12.62
N THR A 264 20.56 8.74 -11.33
CA THR A 264 21.07 7.89 -10.25
C THR A 264 20.25 6.60 -10.13
N ALA A 265 18.93 6.69 -10.17
CA ALA A 265 18.03 5.55 -10.02
C ALA A 265 18.07 4.60 -11.24
N HIS A 266 18.08 5.15 -12.45
CA HIS A 266 18.06 4.41 -13.72
C HIS A 266 19.45 3.94 -14.18
N GLY A 267 20.53 4.56 -13.69
CA GLY A 267 21.91 4.27 -14.15
C GLY A 267 22.32 5.01 -15.42
N GLY A 268 21.65 6.12 -15.73
CA GLY A 268 21.85 6.95 -16.91
C GLY A 268 20.58 7.73 -17.25
N ASN A 269 20.62 8.56 -18.29
CA ASN A 269 19.43 9.32 -18.70
C ASN A 269 18.29 8.36 -19.09
N ALA A 270 17.11 8.54 -18.50
CA ALA A 270 15.93 7.74 -18.81
C ALA A 270 15.27 8.25 -20.08
N LYS A 271 14.76 7.36 -20.92
CA LYS A 271 14.21 7.72 -22.24
C LYS A 271 12.77 8.22 -22.10
N ILE A 272 12.46 9.29 -22.83
CA ILE A 272 11.15 9.94 -22.87
C ILE A 272 10.47 9.62 -24.20
N TYR A 273 9.17 9.33 -24.14
CA TYR A 273 8.37 8.94 -25.29
C TYR A 273 8.27 10.08 -26.30
N ALA A 274 8.91 9.93 -27.47
CA ALA A 274 8.94 10.94 -28.51
C ALA A 274 8.67 10.33 -29.89
N PRO A 275 7.46 9.77 -30.13
CA PRO A 275 7.12 9.01 -31.32
C PRO A 275 7.10 9.87 -32.59
N SER A 276 7.18 9.21 -33.75
CA SER A 276 6.91 9.83 -35.04
C SER A 276 5.74 9.12 -35.72
N PRO A 277 4.61 9.79 -35.99
CA PRO A 277 4.36 11.23 -35.79
C PRO A 277 4.19 11.64 -34.32
N PHE A 278 4.20 12.95 -34.06
CA PHE A 278 3.85 13.54 -32.76
C PHE A 278 2.43 13.11 -32.35
N GLN A 279 2.26 12.75 -31.08
CA GLN A 279 0.99 12.35 -30.50
C GLN A 279 0.63 13.38 -29.41
N PRO A 280 -0.35 14.26 -29.66
CA PRO A 280 -0.81 15.19 -28.64
C PRO A 280 -1.23 14.46 -27.37
N GLY A 281 -0.82 14.98 -26.21
CA GLY A 281 -1.10 14.39 -24.90
C GLY A 281 -0.11 13.29 -24.49
N SER A 282 0.58 12.65 -25.43
CA SER A 282 1.54 11.57 -25.11
C SER A 282 3.00 11.98 -25.31
N SER A 283 3.31 12.56 -26.48
CA SER A 283 4.67 12.95 -26.83
C SER A 283 5.28 13.86 -25.77
N ILE A 284 6.49 13.51 -25.35
CA ILE A 284 7.37 14.18 -24.37
C ILE A 284 6.81 14.42 -22.98
N SER A 285 5.65 13.84 -22.65
CA SER A 285 5.06 13.87 -21.30
C SER A 285 4.94 12.48 -20.69
N HIS A 286 5.64 11.49 -21.24
CA HIS A 286 5.62 10.10 -20.79
C HIS A 286 7.01 9.47 -20.85
N TRP A 287 7.26 8.49 -19.99
CA TRP A 287 8.37 7.56 -20.13
C TRP A 287 8.23 6.75 -21.42
N ASP A 288 9.34 6.44 -22.07
CA ASP A 288 9.33 5.62 -23.29
C ASP A 288 9.08 4.15 -22.94
N THR A 289 8.20 3.47 -23.68
CA THR A 289 7.83 2.05 -23.48
C THR A 289 8.97 1.04 -23.74
N SER A 290 10.22 1.51 -23.84
CA SER A 290 11.41 0.66 -23.91
C SER A 290 12.16 0.59 -22.57
N LEU A 291 11.72 1.34 -21.57
CA LEU A 291 12.24 1.20 -20.21
C LEU A 291 11.83 -0.15 -19.62
N THR A 292 12.66 -0.65 -18.70
CA THR A 292 12.40 -1.90 -18.00
C THR A 292 12.92 -1.79 -16.56
N PRO A 293 12.08 -2.08 -15.55
CA PRO A 293 10.66 -2.45 -15.65
C PRO A 293 9.80 -1.33 -16.28
N ASP A 294 8.57 -1.68 -16.69
CA ASP A 294 7.63 -0.71 -17.24
C ASP A 294 7.35 0.38 -16.19
N GLU A 295 7.37 1.65 -16.62
CA GLU A 295 7.24 2.79 -15.72
C GLU A 295 5.79 3.26 -15.59
N LEU A 296 5.45 3.87 -14.44
CA LEU A 296 4.09 4.32 -14.14
C LEU A 296 3.51 5.28 -15.20
N HIS A 297 4.32 6.25 -15.66
CA HIS A 297 3.92 7.25 -16.67
C HIS A 297 4.31 6.85 -18.10
N GLU A 298 4.05 5.61 -18.50
CA GLU A 298 4.11 5.22 -19.92
C GLU A 298 2.86 5.69 -20.68
N PRO A 299 2.96 5.98 -22.00
CA PRO A 299 1.86 6.56 -22.78
C PRO A 299 0.62 5.65 -22.94
N PHE A 300 0.72 4.39 -22.52
CA PHE A 300 -0.36 3.42 -22.56
C PHE A 300 -0.33 2.57 -21.29
N TYR A 301 -1.50 2.10 -20.84
CA TYR A 301 -1.58 1.13 -19.75
C TYR A 301 -0.89 -0.19 -20.15
N THR A 302 0.20 -0.52 -19.45
CA THR A 302 1.00 -1.74 -19.67
C THR A 302 0.72 -2.85 -18.66
N GLY A 303 -0.04 -2.55 -17.60
CA GLY A 303 -0.43 -3.50 -16.57
C GLY A 303 -0.58 -2.85 -15.21
N PRO A 304 -0.92 -3.65 -14.18
CA PRO A 304 -1.03 -3.15 -12.82
C PRO A 304 0.35 -2.74 -12.30
N ASN A 305 0.50 -1.47 -11.93
CA ASN A 305 1.72 -0.89 -11.41
C ASN A 305 1.39 0.15 -10.33
N HIS A 306 1.52 -0.24 -9.06
CA HIS A 306 1.29 0.66 -7.91
C HIS A 306 2.59 1.32 -7.41
N ASN A 307 3.68 1.22 -8.18
CA ASN A 307 4.98 1.79 -7.83
C ASN A 307 5.24 3.10 -8.60
N PRO A 308 5.40 4.24 -7.90
CA PRO A 308 5.79 5.51 -8.52
C PRO A 308 7.05 5.48 -9.40
N GLY A 309 7.97 4.54 -9.15
CA GLY A 309 9.13 4.27 -10.02
C GLY A 309 10.03 5.48 -10.27
N LEU A 310 10.47 5.65 -11.52
CA LEU A 310 11.29 6.79 -11.94
C LEU A 310 10.53 8.12 -11.85
N SER A 311 9.19 8.10 -11.82
CA SER A 311 8.38 9.30 -11.71
C SER A 311 8.57 10.01 -10.36
N LEU A 312 8.72 9.26 -9.26
CA LEU A 312 9.07 9.86 -7.95
C LEU A 312 10.45 10.53 -7.98
N ASN A 313 11.40 9.93 -8.71
CA ASN A 313 12.74 10.51 -8.88
C ASN A 313 12.68 11.78 -9.76
N ALA A 314 11.82 11.80 -10.79
CA ALA A 314 11.58 12.98 -11.61
C ALA A 314 10.96 14.11 -10.76
N PHE A 315 10.02 13.80 -9.86
CA PHE A 315 9.48 14.78 -8.93
C PHE A 315 10.54 15.35 -7.98
N ALA A 316 11.48 14.53 -7.50
CA ALA A 316 12.62 15.02 -6.74
C ALA A 316 13.53 15.96 -7.56
N ASP A 317 13.72 15.68 -8.85
CA ASP A 317 14.45 16.56 -9.77
C ASP A 317 13.71 17.89 -9.98
N GLU A 318 12.39 17.87 -10.17
CA GLU A 318 11.55 19.07 -10.34
C GLU A 318 11.50 19.97 -9.10
N GLY A 319 11.71 19.41 -7.91
CA GLY A 319 11.85 20.15 -6.66
C GLY A 319 10.95 19.68 -5.53
N TRP A 320 10.20 18.60 -5.70
CA TRP A 320 9.50 17.95 -4.60
C TRP A 320 10.49 17.45 -3.55
N THR A 321 10.17 17.65 -2.29
CA THR A 321 10.85 16.90 -1.22
C THR A 321 10.24 15.51 -1.21
N VAL A 322 11.03 14.48 -1.48
CA VAL A 322 10.58 13.09 -1.44
C VAL A 322 11.00 12.45 -0.13
N GLY A 323 10.14 11.58 0.42
CA GLY A 323 10.44 10.81 1.63
C GLY A 323 11.77 10.06 1.48
N PRO A 324 12.45 9.68 2.60
CA PRO A 324 13.63 8.84 2.51
C PRO A 324 13.30 7.63 1.65
N THR A 325 13.82 7.63 0.43
CA THR A 325 13.79 6.51 -0.47
C THR A 325 14.49 5.41 0.29
N THR A 326 13.73 4.43 0.79
CA THR A 326 14.28 3.07 0.88
C THR A 326 14.79 2.79 -0.52
N THR A 327 16.11 2.95 -0.70
CA THR A 327 16.79 2.69 -1.94
C THR A 327 16.75 1.18 -2.07
N THR A 328 15.62 0.67 -2.55
CA THR A 328 15.51 -0.68 -3.07
C THR A 328 16.34 -0.64 -4.33
N SER A 329 17.66 -0.86 -4.20
CA SER A 329 18.46 -1.35 -5.31
C SER A 329 17.87 -2.70 -5.68
N SER A 330 16.82 -2.68 -6.51
CA SER A 330 16.49 -3.79 -7.37
C SER A 330 17.67 -3.94 -8.31
N SER A 331 18.64 -4.75 -7.90
CA SER A 331 19.31 -5.55 -8.91
C SER A 331 18.20 -6.38 -9.53
N THR A 332 17.94 -6.16 -10.80
CA THR A 332 17.03 -6.97 -11.62
C THR A 332 17.61 -8.38 -11.68
N THR A 333 17.39 -9.15 -10.61
CA THR A 333 17.08 -10.55 -10.74
C THR A 333 15.57 -10.54 -10.79
N THR A 334 15.01 -10.85 -11.95
CA THR A 334 13.58 -11.18 -12.11
C THR A 334 13.19 -12.11 -10.98
N THR A 335 12.57 -11.55 -9.94
CA THR A 335 11.94 -12.34 -8.90
C THR A 335 10.47 -12.01 -9.04
N THR A 336 9.79 -12.87 -9.79
CA THR A 336 8.34 -12.95 -9.78
C THR A 336 7.92 -12.96 -8.31
N THR A 337 7.34 -11.85 -7.84
CA THR A 337 6.71 -11.82 -6.53
C THR A 337 5.53 -12.76 -6.62
N ILE A 338 5.64 -13.97 -6.05
CA ILE A 338 4.55 -14.94 -6.05
C ILE A 338 3.76 -14.68 -4.77
N PRO A 339 2.56 -14.04 -4.82
CA PRO A 339 1.71 -13.98 -3.65
C PRO A 339 1.37 -15.42 -3.20
N PHE A 340 1.19 -15.64 -1.90
CA PHE A 340 0.81 -16.96 -1.39
C PHE A 340 -0.52 -17.45 -2.03
N GLY A 341 -1.40 -16.52 -2.39
CA GLY A 341 -2.72 -16.79 -2.95
C GLY A 341 -3.71 -17.22 -1.87
N GLY A 342 -5.01 -17.13 -2.16
CA GLY A 342 -6.05 -17.39 -1.16
C GLY A 342 -6.31 -16.18 -0.25
N ASP A 343 -6.60 -16.45 1.02
CA ASP A 343 -6.80 -15.49 2.12
C ASP A 343 -5.51 -15.18 2.89
N ASP A 344 -4.41 -15.85 2.56
CA ASP A 344 -3.10 -15.61 3.15
C ASP A 344 -2.40 -14.36 2.61
N THR A 345 -2.14 -13.42 3.51
CA THR A 345 -1.38 -12.21 3.18
C THR A 345 0.11 -12.52 2.95
N GLY A 346 0.80 -11.69 2.15
CA GLY A 346 2.25 -11.81 1.96
C GLY A 346 2.68 -12.58 0.71
N CYS A 347 3.99 -12.72 0.55
CA CYS A 347 4.60 -13.19 -0.69
C CYS A 347 5.70 -14.22 -0.44
N VAL A 348 5.81 -15.18 -1.36
CA VAL A 348 6.84 -16.21 -1.32
C VAL A 348 8.21 -15.53 -1.40
N PRO A 349 9.12 -15.80 -0.45
CA PRO A 349 10.40 -15.10 -0.39
C PRO A 349 11.27 -15.27 -1.64
N ASP A 350 11.99 -14.21 -2.00
CA ASP A 350 12.86 -14.12 -3.17
C ASP A 350 14.13 -15.00 -3.10
N SER A 351 14.48 -15.47 -1.90
CA SER A 351 15.73 -16.17 -1.66
C SER A 351 15.60 -17.19 -0.53
N ARG A 352 16.46 -18.20 -0.57
CA ARG A 352 16.51 -19.26 0.44
C ARG A 352 16.80 -18.72 1.84
N ASP A 353 17.54 -17.62 1.96
CA ASP A 353 17.83 -17.02 3.26
C ASP A 353 16.61 -16.30 3.82
N ARG A 354 15.87 -15.52 3.00
CA ARG A 354 14.61 -14.90 3.41
C ARG A 354 13.55 -15.94 3.74
N LEU A 355 13.48 -17.04 3.00
CA LEU A 355 12.60 -18.19 3.31
C LEU A 355 12.91 -18.78 4.69
N LYS A 356 14.18 -19.11 4.96
CA LYS A 356 14.60 -19.63 6.27
C LYS A 356 14.33 -18.64 7.41
N CYS A 357 14.51 -17.35 7.15
CA CYS A 357 14.17 -16.32 8.13
C CYS A 357 12.65 -16.34 8.41
N GLY A 358 11.81 -16.31 7.38
CA GLY A 358 10.35 -16.33 7.52
C GLY A 358 9.86 -17.55 8.29
N ASP A 359 10.37 -18.74 7.96
CA ASP A 359 10.04 -19.97 8.69
C ASP A 359 10.44 -19.88 10.17
N ALA A 360 11.62 -19.32 10.44
CA ALA A 360 12.11 -19.16 11.81
C ALA A 360 11.29 -18.13 12.60
N ILE A 361 10.93 -17.00 11.98
CA ILE A 361 10.07 -15.96 12.56
C ILE A 361 8.69 -16.52 12.86
N GLY A 362 8.00 -17.11 11.88
CA GLY A 362 6.67 -17.69 12.06
C GLY A 362 6.68 -18.75 13.17
N LYS A 363 7.68 -19.65 13.16
CA LYS A 363 7.83 -20.66 14.22
C LYS A 363 8.07 -20.02 15.60
N ALA A 364 8.85 -18.96 15.67
CA ALA A 364 9.11 -18.25 16.93
C ALA A 364 7.83 -17.63 17.49
N PHE A 365 7.04 -16.94 16.66
CA PHE A 365 5.73 -16.40 17.04
C PHE A 365 4.75 -17.49 17.49
N GLY A 366 4.63 -18.58 16.72
CA GLY A 366 3.79 -19.71 17.13
C GLY A 366 4.20 -20.31 18.47
N ASN A 367 5.50 -20.31 18.81
CA ASN A 367 5.98 -20.74 20.13
C ASN A 367 5.67 -19.71 21.22
N ALA A 368 5.80 -18.42 20.93
CA ALA A 368 5.52 -17.32 21.83
C ALA A 368 4.04 -17.31 22.25
N ILE A 369 3.12 -17.39 21.28
CA ILE A 369 1.66 -17.47 21.51
C ILE A 369 1.33 -18.62 22.48
N ARG A 370 1.86 -19.82 22.23
CA ARG A 370 1.64 -20.98 23.12
C ARG A 370 2.27 -20.83 24.49
N ALA A 371 3.37 -20.09 24.60
CA ALA A 371 4.02 -19.82 25.88
C ALA A 371 3.18 -18.87 26.72
N VAL A 372 2.68 -17.78 26.14
CA VAL A 372 1.80 -16.80 26.80
C VAL A 372 0.49 -17.45 27.26
N ILE A 373 -0.19 -18.20 26.38
CA ILE A 373 -1.39 -18.98 26.75
C ILE A 373 -1.13 -19.92 27.95
N LYS A 374 0.08 -20.47 28.05
CA LYS A 374 0.47 -21.32 29.18
C LYS A 374 0.70 -20.51 30.46
N CYS A 375 1.21 -19.28 30.35
CA CYS A 375 1.34 -18.34 31.46
C CYS A 375 -0.06 -17.94 31.98
N HIS A 376 -0.96 -17.50 31.10
CA HIS A 376 -2.36 -17.21 31.42
C HIS A 376 -3.09 -18.38 32.05
N LYS A 377 -2.93 -19.59 31.51
CA LYS A 377 -3.49 -20.80 32.13
C LYS A 377 -3.00 -20.99 33.55
N LYS A 378 -1.69 -20.85 33.77
CA LYS A 378 -1.11 -21.00 35.10
C LYS A 378 -1.67 -19.93 36.05
N GLN A 379 -1.80 -18.70 35.57
CA GLN A 379 -2.38 -17.60 36.33
C GLN A 379 -3.82 -17.93 36.74
N ALA A 380 -4.67 -18.34 35.80
CA ALA A 380 -6.05 -18.75 36.08
C ALA A 380 -6.14 -19.90 37.09
N ASP A 381 -5.32 -20.95 36.92
CA ASP A 381 -5.23 -22.08 37.86
C ASP A 381 -4.81 -21.64 39.27
N ASP A 382 -3.77 -20.81 39.39
CA ASP A 382 -3.28 -20.30 40.67
C ASP A 382 -4.36 -19.45 41.37
N ARG A 383 -5.01 -18.55 40.64
CA ARG A 383 -6.07 -17.65 41.15
C ARG A 383 -7.31 -18.44 41.56
N PHE A 384 -7.70 -19.46 40.80
CA PHE A 384 -8.77 -20.38 41.18
C PHE A 384 -8.46 -21.13 42.48
N ASN A 385 -7.20 -21.51 42.70
CA ASN A 385 -6.76 -22.20 43.91
C ASN A 385 -6.48 -21.24 45.10
N GLY A 386 -6.82 -19.95 44.97
CA GLY A 386 -6.73 -18.98 46.05
C GLY A 386 -5.35 -18.38 46.28
N VAL A 387 -4.42 -18.51 45.32
CA VAL A 387 -3.12 -17.81 45.38
C VAL A 387 -3.35 -16.30 45.25
N SER A 388 -2.66 -15.51 46.09
CA SER A 388 -2.86 -14.06 46.13
C SER A 388 -2.32 -13.37 44.88
N ASP A 389 -2.99 -12.28 44.50
CA ASP A 389 -2.62 -11.43 43.37
C ASP A 389 -1.16 -10.95 43.44
N THR A 390 -0.71 -10.56 44.63
CA THR A 390 0.67 -10.16 44.92
C THR A 390 1.74 -11.20 44.59
N ILE A 391 1.35 -12.47 44.41
CA ILE A 391 2.24 -13.57 44.04
C ILE A 391 2.04 -13.94 42.56
N THR A 392 0.78 -14.01 42.11
CA THR A 392 0.47 -14.50 40.76
C THR A 392 0.78 -13.47 39.67
N GLY A 393 0.41 -12.20 39.84
CA GLY A 393 0.63 -11.14 38.83
C GLY A 393 2.10 -11.02 38.41
N PRO A 394 3.04 -10.76 39.35
CA PRO A 394 4.46 -10.68 39.02
C PRO A 394 5.04 -11.96 38.41
N ALA A 395 4.53 -13.14 38.77
CA ALA A 395 5.02 -14.41 38.24
C ALA A 395 4.54 -14.69 36.81
N GLU A 396 3.34 -14.21 36.46
CA GLU A 396 2.79 -14.25 35.11
C GLU A 396 3.54 -13.25 34.23
N ASP A 397 3.70 -12.00 34.64
CA ASP A 397 4.40 -10.98 33.85
C ASP A 397 5.84 -11.45 33.54
N LEU A 398 6.56 -11.99 34.55
CA LEU A 398 7.86 -12.63 34.33
C LEU A 398 7.82 -13.86 33.40
N CYS A 399 6.68 -14.53 33.25
CA CYS A 399 6.46 -15.63 32.32
C CYS A 399 6.22 -15.13 30.88
N ALA A 400 5.45 -14.05 30.69
CA ALA A 400 5.07 -13.52 29.38
C ALA A 400 6.01 -12.41 28.87
N ASN A 401 6.11 -11.29 29.60
CA ASN A 401 6.63 -10.00 29.15
C ASN A 401 7.95 -9.59 29.83
N GLY A 402 8.08 -9.82 31.13
CA GLY A 402 9.14 -9.27 31.96
C GLY A 402 10.55 -9.84 31.70
N PRO A 403 11.59 -9.10 32.14
CA PRO A 403 12.96 -9.61 32.14
C PRO A 403 13.08 -10.77 33.13
N ASN A 404 13.28 -11.99 32.62
CA ASN A 404 13.36 -13.22 33.43
C ASN A 404 14.61 -14.03 33.08
N GLY A 405 15.68 -13.34 32.68
CA GLY A 405 16.97 -13.97 32.37
C GLY A 405 16.88 -14.90 31.16
N GLY A 406 16.15 -14.48 30.12
CA GLY A 406 15.93 -15.25 28.89
C GLY A 406 14.83 -16.32 28.99
N ARG A 407 13.93 -16.22 29.97
CA ARG A 407 12.92 -17.25 30.27
C ARG A 407 11.50 -16.82 29.94
N SER A 408 11.21 -15.52 29.81
CA SER A 408 9.87 -15.09 29.41
C SER A 408 9.58 -15.46 27.97
N ALA A 409 8.30 -15.44 27.57
CA ALA A 409 7.89 -15.73 26.21
C ALA A 409 8.49 -14.71 25.23
N LYS A 410 8.45 -13.42 25.58
CA LYS A 410 9.06 -12.33 24.83
C LYS A 410 10.58 -12.49 24.67
N GLU A 411 11.32 -12.67 25.76
CA GLU A 411 12.79 -12.86 25.68
C GLU A 411 13.19 -14.07 24.80
N LYS A 412 12.38 -15.14 24.80
CA LYS A 412 12.61 -16.31 23.95
C LYS A 412 12.31 -16.04 22.48
N LEU A 413 11.32 -15.20 22.19
CA LEU A 413 11.02 -14.74 20.83
C LEU A 413 12.18 -13.90 20.32
N ASP A 414 12.62 -12.90 21.07
CA ASP A 414 13.73 -12.01 20.73
C ASP A 414 15.01 -12.82 20.48
N ALA A 415 15.30 -13.79 21.36
CA ALA A 415 16.45 -14.67 21.21
C ALA A 415 16.34 -15.61 19.99
N ALA A 416 15.13 -15.96 19.56
CA ALA A 416 14.91 -16.77 18.36
C ALA A 416 15.09 -15.92 17.09
N ILE A 417 14.50 -14.72 17.03
CA ILE A 417 14.65 -13.78 15.91
C ILE A 417 16.10 -13.32 15.79
N GLY A 418 16.75 -12.97 16.89
CA GLY A 418 18.16 -12.56 16.91
C GLY A 418 19.13 -13.62 16.38
N LYS A 419 18.78 -14.91 16.46
CA LYS A 419 19.59 -16.00 15.88
C LYS A 419 19.51 -16.10 14.36
N VAL A 420 18.46 -15.53 13.76
CA VAL A 420 18.23 -15.60 12.30
C VAL A 420 18.26 -14.23 11.64
N SER A 421 18.43 -13.14 12.39
CA SER A 421 18.37 -11.77 11.86
C SER A 421 19.33 -11.49 10.71
N PHE A 422 20.50 -12.13 10.69
CA PHE A 422 21.45 -12.01 9.56
C PHE A 422 20.94 -12.66 8.26
N LEU A 423 19.92 -13.51 8.35
CA LEU A 423 19.19 -14.13 7.23
C LEU A 423 17.89 -13.38 6.90
N CYS A 424 17.55 -12.30 7.60
CA CYS A 424 16.26 -11.62 7.49
C CYS A 424 16.36 -10.28 6.75
N SER A 425 15.35 -9.94 5.94
CA SER A 425 15.27 -8.60 5.33
C SER A 425 14.94 -7.55 6.39
N ALA A 426 15.16 -6.27 6.05
CA ALA A 426 14.71 -5.17 6.90
C ALA A 426 13.19 -5.20 7.09
N SER A 427 12.42 -5.54 6.05
CA SER A 427 10.97 -5.69 6.11
C SER A 427 10.53 -6.82 7.05
N GLN A 428 11.16 -7.99 6.98
CA GLN A 428 10.87 -9.12 7.87
C GLN A 428 11.14 -8.77 9.35
N LEU A 429 12.24 -8.07 9.62
CA LEU A 429 12.59 -7.67 10.98
C LEU A 429 11.66 -6.56 11.51
N ALA A 430 11.28 -5.60 10.67
CA ALA A 430 10.36 -4.53 11.03
C ALA A 430 8.93 -5.04 11.27
N ALA A 431 8.45 -5.94 10.40
CA ALA A 431 7.15 -6.58 10.57
C ALA A 431 7.12 -7.44 11.82
N ALA A 432 8.17 -8.24 12.08
CA ALA A 432 8.29 -9.00 13.31
C ALA A 432 8.30 -8.09 14.56
N ALA A 433 9.05 -6.99 14.55
CA ALA A 433 9.06 -6.06 15.69
C ALA A 433 7.69 -5.42 15.95
N THR A 434 6.96 -5.08 14.88
CA THR A 434 5.60 -4.50 14.98
C THR A 434 4.60 -5.52 15.54
N GLN A 435 4.66 -6.77 15.04
CA GLN A 435 3.80 -7.83 15.53
C GLN A 435 4.10 -8.20 16.97
N GLU A 436 5.38 -8.25 17.35
CA GLU A 436 5.81 -8.45 18.74
C GLU A 436 5.26 -7.34 19.65
N SER A 437 5.36 -6.08 19.25
CA SER A 437 4.79 -4.96 20.00
C SER A 437 3.27 -5.05 20.15
N THR A 438 2.58 -5.66 19.19
CA THR A 438 1.12 -5.81 19.22
C THR A 438 0.69 -6.96 20.12
N LEU A 439 1.30 -8.14 19.95
CA LEU A 439 0.94 -9.34 20.70
C LEU A 439 1.26 -9.26 22.19
N PHE A 440 2.33 -8.53 22.55
CA PHE A 440 2.79 -8.32 23.92
C PHE A 440 2.42 -6.94 24.48
N ALA A 441 1.46 -6.24 23.86
CA ALA A 441 0.83 -5.09 24.50
C ALA A 441 -0.10 -5.56 25.63
N GLY A 442 -0.42 -4.70 26.61
CA GLY A 442 -1.39 -5.04 27.65
C GLY A 442 -2.84 -5.05 27.12
N GLN A 443 -3.79 -5.47 27.98
CA GLN A 443 -5.20 -5.72 27.62
C GLN A 443 -5.97 -4.57 26.95
N THR A 444 -5.47 -3.33 26.97
CA THR A 444 -6.11 -2.21 26.26
C THR A 444 -5.99 -2.32 24.75
N ASN A 445 -5.05 -3.11 24.24
CA ASN A 445 -4.94 -3.43 22.83
C ASN A 445 -5.70 -4.74 22.55
N ALA A 446 -6.82 -4.67 21.82
CA ALA A 446 -7.65 -5.83 21.53
C ALA A 446 -6.94 -6.95 20.75
N ALA A 447 -5.85 -6.64 20.04
CA ALA A 447 -5.04 -7.62 19.32
C ALA A 447 -3.95 -8.27 20.19
N SER A 448 -3.74 -7.80 21.43
CA SER A 448 -2.79 -8.41 22.36
C SER A 448 -3.26 -9.76 22.87
N LEU A 449 -2.31 -10.61 23.23
CA LEU A 449 -2.61 -11.89 23.87
C LEU A 449 -3.26 -11.68 25.25
N ASP A 450 -2.89 -10.60 25.93
CA ASP A 450 -3.41 -10.27 27.26
C ASP A 450 -4.88 -9.83 27.18
N ALA A 451 -5.29 -9.12 26.12
CA ALA A 451 -6.71 -8.83 25.86
C ALA A 451 -7.49 -10.09 25.47
N GLN A 452 -6.94 -10.89 24.57
CA GLN A 452 -7.59 -12.12 24.07
C GLN A 452 -7.74 -13.19 25.15
N ASN A 453 -6.96 -13.12 26.24
CA ASN A 453 -7.14 -13.95 27.41
C ASN A 453 -8.58 -13.85 27.97
N GLY A 454 -9.18 -12.67 27.87
CA GLY A 454 -10.56 -12.40 28.27
C GLY A 454 -11.61 -13.16 27.46
N ASP A 455 -11.30 -13.57 26.23
CA ASP A 455 -12.20 -14.36 25.40
C ASP A 455 -12.26 -15.83 25.84
N VAL A 456 -11.18 -16.34 26.45
CA VAL A 456 -11.08 -17.71 26.97
C VAL A 456 -11.59 -17.79 28.41
N TYR A 457 -11.19 -16.84 29.25
CA TYR A 457 -11.62 -16.74 30.64
C TYR A 457 -12.74 -15.70 30.80
N CYS A 458 -13.78 -15.85 29.99
CA CYS A 458 -14.84 -14.87 29.72
C CYS A 458 -16.01 -14.83 30.71
N GLU A 459 -15.89 -15.47 31.87
CA GLU A 459 -17.00 -15.49 32.84
C GLU A 459 -17.17 -14.13 33.53
N THR A 460 -18.36 -13.82 34.02
CA THR A 460 -18.53 -12.65 34.88
C THR A 460 -18.06 -13.00 36.30
N GLY A 461 -17.09 -12.27 36.84
CA GLY A 461 -16.58 -12.57 38.17
C GLY A 461 -15.39 -11.71 38.57
N THR A 462 -14.61 -12.22 39.51
CA THR A 462 -13.35 -11.60 39.94
C THR A 462 -12.34 -11.67 38.80
N ALA A 463 -11.68 -10.55 38.49
CA ALA A 463 -10.61 -10.51 37.51
C ALA A 463 -9.49 -11.51 37.86
N ILE A 464 -8.96 -12.19 36.84
CA ILE A 464 -7.78 -13.04 37.00
C ILE A 464 -6.59 -12.17 37.42
N ASP A 465 -6.43 -11.03 36.75
CA ASP A 465 -5.45 -10.00 37.08
C ASP A 465 -6.13 -8.66 37.47
N PRO A 466 -6.19 -8.36 38.77
CA PRO A 466 -6.67 -7.07 39.28
C PRO A 466 -5.76 -5.88 38.95
N SER A 467 -4.49 -6.13 38.57
CA SER A 467 -3.57 -5.06 38.18
C SER A 467 -3.94 -4.46 36.82
N GLY A 468 -4.67 -5.23 36.01
CA GLY A 468 -5.23 -4.80 34.75
C GLY A 468 -4.26 -4.90 33.58
N ASP A 469 -3.31 -5.82 33.65
CA ASP A 469 -2.44 -6.21 32.54
C ASP A 469 -3.13 -7.26 31.67
N ASP A 470 -3.69 -8.31 32.31
CA ASP A 470 -4.42 -9.39 31.64
C ASP A 470 -5.94 -9.24 31.73
N ALA A 471 -6.63 -9.42 30.60
CA ALA A 471 -8.07 -9.55 30.58
C ALA A 471 -8.52 -10.93 31.07
N GLY A 472 -9.75 -11.00 31.58
CA GLY A 472 -10.42 -12.25 31.96
C GLY A 472 -10.71 -12.39 33.45
N GLN A 473 -11.51 -13.40 33.77
CA GLN A 473 -12.07 -13.61 35.10
C GLN A 473 -11.94 -15.06 35.55
N ILE A 474 -11.79 -15.24 36.86
CA ILE A 474 -11.57 -16.54 37.48
C ILE A 474 -12.82 -17.41 37.26
N PRO A 475 -12.70 -18.58 36.58
CA PRO A 475 -13.84 -19.45 36.34
C PRO A 475 -14.49 -19.93 37.64
N SER A 476 -15.82 -20.04 37.66
CA SER A 476 -16.55 -20.26 38.93
C SER A 476 -16.52 -21.70 39.43
N THR A 477 -16.16 -22.66 38.58
CA THR A 477 -16.07 -24.10 38.93
C THR A 477 -14.86 -24.74 38.28
N LYS A 478 -14.41 -25.89 38.84
CA LYS A 478 -13.26 -26.62 38.27
C LYS A 478 -13.53 -27.13 36.84
N ASP A 479 -14.77 -27.48 36.54
CA ASP A 479 -15.18 -27.90 35.20
C ASP A 479 -15.06 -26.76 34.18
N ARG A 480 -15.53 -25.56 34.55
CA ARG A 480 -15.44 -24.37 33.69
C ARG A 480 -14.00 -23.92 33.48
N LEU A 481 -13.17 -23.98 34.52
CA LEU A 481 -11.73 -23.77 34.43
C LEU A 481 -11.07 -24.77 33.48
N THR A 482 -11.38 -26.06 33.65
CA THR A 482 -10.85 -27.12 32.76
C THR A 482 -11.30 -26.92 31.32
N CYS A 483 -12.52 -26.43 31.09
CA CYS A 483 -13.00 -26.06 29.76
C CYS A 483 -12.16 -24.91 29.18
N ALA A 484 -12.07 -23.76 29.87
CA ALA A 484 -11.32 -22.59 29.43
C ALA A 484 -9.84 -22.92 29.13
N ASP A 485 -9.18 -23.62 30.05
CA ASP A 485 -7.80 -24.10 29.87
C ASP A 485 -7.62 -24.95 28.62
N THR A 486 -8.59 -25.80 28.32
CA THR A 486 -8.55 -26.66 27.14
C THR A 486 -8.78 -25.84 25.89
N VAL A 487 -9.75 -24.92 25.89
CA VAL A 487 -10.03 -24.01 24.76
C VAL A 487 -8.78 -23.20 24.43
N GLY A 488 -8.20 -22.48 25.39
CA GLY A 488 -6.98 -21.69 25.18
C GLY A 488 -5.82 -22.55 24.67
N SER A 489 -5.60 -23.73 25.28
CA SER A 489 -4.54 -24.64 24.83
C SER A 489 -4.73 -25.14 23.40
N GLU A 490 -5.97 -25.38 22.96
CA GLU A 490 -6.26 -25.82 21.58
C GLU A 490 -6.22 -24.64 20.59
N LEU A 491 -6.58 -23.41 20.98
CA LEU A 491 -6.39 -22.21 20.16
C LEU A 491 -4.90 -21.96 19.89
N GLY A 492 -4.04 -22.09 20.91
CA GLY A 492 -2.59 -21.98 20.71
C GLY A 492 -2.01 -23.09 19.80
N LYS A 493 -2.63 -24.28 19.78
CA LYS A 493 -2.26 -25.36 18.84
C LYS A 493 -2.76 -25.07 17.42
N LEU A 494 -3.94 -24.48 17.29
CA LEU A 494 -4.51 -24.05 16.01
C LEU A 494 -3.59 -23.01 15.37
N ALA A 495 -3.28 -21.90 16.07
CA ALA A 495 -2.37 -20.87 15.57
C ALA A 495 -1.02 -21.44 15.10
N ALA A 496 -0.45 -22.35 15.88
CA ALA A 496 0.80 -23.02 15.54
C ALA A 496 0.71 -23.98 14.33
N ALA A 497 -0.47 -24.57 14.10
CA ALA A 497 -0.72 -25.47 12.99
C ALA A 497 -0.92 -24.69 11.69
N VAL A 498 -1.65 -23.56 11.75
CA VAL A 498 -1.88 -22.63 10.63
C VAL A 498 -0.57 -22.00 10.18
N ILE A 499 0.22 -21.41 11.09
CA ILE A 499 1.58 -20.91 10.78
C ILE A 499 2.45 -21.98 10.08
N LYS A 500 2.30 -23.26 10.47
CA LYS A 500 3.05 -24.36 9.87
C LYS A 500 2.54 -24.73 8.47
N CYS A 501 1.28 -24.47 8.17
CA CYS A 501 0.72 -24.62 6.84
C CYS A 501 1.25 -23.50 5.93
N HIS A 502 1.25 -22.23 6.36
CA HIS A 502 1.94 -21.15 5.63
C HIS A 502 3.40 -21.49 5.36
N GLN A 503 4.16 -22.00 6.35
CA GLN A 503 5.54 -22.44 6.15
C GLN A 503 5.68 -23.47 5.03
N LYS A 504 4.78 -24.45 4.98
CA LYS A 504 4.81 -25.47 3.92
C LYS A 504 4.43 -24.91 2.57
N GLN A 505 3.52 -23.96 2.51
CA GLN A 505 3.16 -23.25 1.28
C GLN A 505 4.35 -22.44 0.79
N ALA A 506 4.99 -21.65 1.65
CA ALA A 506 6.22 -20.93 1.39
C ALA A 506 7.28 -21.87 0.79
N ASP A 507 7.57 -22.98 1.47
CA ASP A 507 8.53 -23.99 1.05
C ASP A 507 8.17 -24.65 -0.29
N ALA A 508 6.89 -24.99 -0.49
CA ALA A 508 6.42 -25.68 -1.67
C ALA A 508 6.44 -24.76 -2.89
N VAL A 509 5.87 -23.56 -2.77
CA VAL A 509 5.80 -22.58 -3.86
C VAL A 509 7.20 -22.07 -4.20
N PHE A 510 8.07 -21.82 -3.21
CA PHE A 510 9.48 -21.51 -3.44
C PHE A 510 10.21 -22.63 -4.22
N ALA A 511 9.82 -23.89 -3.98
CA ALA A 511 10.34 -25.04 -4.71
C ALA A 511 9.65 -25.29 -6.07
N GLY A 512 8.77 -24.39 -6.53
CA GLY A 512 8.02 -24.52 -7.77
C GLY A 512 6.96 -25.63 -7.75
N LYS A 513 6.42 -25.95 -6.56
CA LYS A 513 5.38 -26.97 -6.35
C LYS A 513 4.08 -26.31 -5.92
N THR A 514 2.96 -26.92 -6.29
CA THR A 514 1.65 -26.55 -5.76
C THR A 514 1.52 -27.05 -4.31
N PHE A 515 0.84 -26.25 -3.49
CA PHE A 515 0.40 -26.61 -2.15
C PHE A 515 -1.09 -26.34 -2.06
N ASP A 516 -1.79 -27.12 -1.24
CA ASP A 516 -3.21 -26.95 -0.96
C ASP A 516 -3.30 -26.49 0.50
N GLU A 517 -3.23 -25.18 0.67
CA GLU A 517 -3.29 -24.43 1.93
C GLU A 517 -4.63 -24.64 2.62
N ASN A 518 -5.72 -24.52 1.87
CA ASN A 518 -7.08 -24.80 2.32
C ASN A 518 -7.23 -26.21 2.91
N ALA A 519 -6.65 -27.24 2.27
CA ALA A 519 -6.63 -28.59 2.82
C ALA A 519 -5.72 -28.74 4.06
N CYS A 520 -4.72 -27.87 4.23
CA CYS A 520 -3.87 -27.88 5.41
C CYS A 520 -4.54 -27.19 6.62
N GLU A 521 -5.29 -26.13 6.38
CA GLU A 521 -5.73 -25.17 7.40
C GLU A 521 -7.20 -25.35 7.73
N GLU A 522 -8.07 -25.29 6.74
CA GLU A 522 -9.52 -25.25 6.92
C GLU A 522 -10.18 -26.62 6.79
N LEU A 523 -10.00 -27.29 5.66
CA LEU A 523 -10.78 -28.49 5.33
C LEU A 523 -9.98 -29.48 4.47
N ASP A 524 -9.55 -30.60 5.07
CA ASP A 524 -8.93 -31.71 4.32
C ASP A 524 -10.03 -32.72 3.91
N PRO A 525 -10.53 -32.70 2.65
CA PRO A 525 -11.62 -33.58 2.22
C PRO A 525 -11.24 -35.07 2.21
N VAL A 526 -9.95 -35.39 2.37
CA VAL A 526 -9.44 -36.77 2.28
C VAL A 526 -9.16 -37.34 3.65
N LYS A 527 -8.42 -36.62 4.49
CA LYS A 527 -7.91 -37.15 5.77
C LYS A 527 -8.65 -36.60 6.97
N HIS A 528 -9.45 -35.54 6.80
CA HIS A 528 -10.13 -34.83 7.87
C HIS A 528 -9.17 -34.42 9.01
N LYS A 529 -8.06 -33.81 8.61
CA LYS A 529 -6.91 -33.50 9.47
C LYS A 529 -6.36 -32.09 9.22
N SER A 530 -7.15 -31.16 8.68
CA SER A 530 -6.78 -29.75 8.64
C SER A 530 -6.56 -29.19 10.07
N ALA A 531 -6.02 -27.99 10.18
CA ALA A 531 -5.81 -27.33 11.46
C ALA A 531 -7.15 -27.09 12.19
N VAL A 532 -8.14 -26.56 11.49
CA VAL A 532 -9.51 -26.30 11.98
C VAL A 532 -10.23 -27.59 12.32
N GLU A 533 -10.13 -28.66 11.51
CA GLU A 533 -10.78 -29.94 11.82
C GLU A 533 -10.22 -30.57 13.11
N LYS A 534 -8.91 -30.43 13.37
CA LYS A 534 -8.31 -30.88 14.64
C LYS A 534 -8.81 -30.09 15.83
N TYR A 535 -8.93 -28.76 15.69
CA TYR A 535 -9.51 -27.88 16.69
C TYR A 535 -10.98 -28.26 16.96
N GLY A 536 -11.79 -28.39 15.91
CA GLY A 536 -13.19 -28.78 15.98
C GLY A 536 -13.38 -30.15 16.65
N ALA A 537 -12.51 -31.12 16.36
CA ALA A 537 -12.51 -32.41 17.04
C ALA A 537 -12.18 -32.29 18.54
N ALA A 538 -11.35 -31.33 18.95
CA ALA A 538 -11.09 -31.04 20.35
C ALA A 538 -12.30 -30.40 21.04
N MET A 539 -13.00 -29.48 20.35
CA MET A 539 -14.24 -28.88 20.85
C MET A 539 -15.33 -29.94 21.03
N SER A 540 -15.43 -30.91 20.11
CA SER A 540 -16.39 -32.02 20.23
C SER A 540 -16.07 -32.95 21.40
N ARG A 541 -14.79 -33.13 21.75
CA ARG A 541 -14.41 -33.87 22.97
C ARG A 541 -14.83 -33.12 24.24
N LEU A 542 -14.83 -31.80 24.22
CA LEU A 542 -15.33 -30.98 25.34
C LEU A 542 -16.86 -31.08 25.46
N ASP A 543 -17.58 -31.14 24.34
CA ASP A 543 -19.04 -31.36 24.33
C ASP A 543 -19.41 -32.67 25.02
N THR A 544 -18.73 -33.77 24.66
CA THR A 544 -18.94 -35.08 25.27
C THR A 544 -18.67 -35.10 26.78
N LYS A 545 -17.75 -34.24 27.25
CA LYS A 545 -17.45 -34.12 28.69
C LYS A 545 -18.49 -33.30 29.44
N GLY A 546 -19.25 -32.44 28.77
CA GLY A 546 -20.27 -31.58 29.40
C GLY A 546 -19.72 -30.55 30.39
N ILE A 547 -18.43 -30.22 30.32
CA ILE A 547 -17.75 -29.32 31.29
C ILE A 547 -17.82 -27.84 30.90
N CYS A 548 -18.10 -27.54 29.63
CA CYS A 548 -18.24 -26.18 29.11
C CYS A 548 -19.68 -25.68 29.29
N THR A 549 -20.02 -25.26 30.51
CA THR A 549 -21.38 -24.83 30.88
C THR A 549 -21.57 -23.32 30.86
N GLN A 550 -20.49 -22.56 30.72
CA GLN A 550 -20.52 -21.11 30.59
C GLN A 550 -20.99 -20.71 29.19
N THR A 551 -21.93 -19.75 29.13
CA THR A 551 -22.50 -19.27 27.85
C THR A 551 -21.44 -18.69 26.94
N CYS A 552 -20.45 -18.00 27.51
CA CYS A 552 -19.39 -17.36 26.75
C CYS A 552 -18.45 -18.36 26.03
N LEU A 553 -18.36 -19.62 26.49
CA LEU A 553 -17.70 -20.73 25.79
C LEU A 553 -18.68 -21.81 25.33
N SER A 554 -19.89 -21.40 24.90
CA SER A 554 -20.79 -22.28 24.18
C SER A 554 -20.12 -22.87 22.93
N ARG A 555 -20.70 -23.93 22.33
CA ARG A 555 -20.14 -24.51 21.11
C ARG A 555 -19.97 -23.47 19.97
N PRO A 556 -20.99 -22.67 19.61
CA PRO A 556 -20.82 -21.63 18.60
C PRO A 556 -19.72 -20.62 18.93
N ASN A 557 -19.60 -20.22 20.20
CA ASN A 557 -18.57 -19.25 20.58
C ASN A 557 -17.16 -19.84 20.48
N ARG A 558 -16.96 -21.11 20.85
CA ARG A 558 -15.65 -21.77 20.68
C ARG A 558 -15.29 -21.91 19.20
N ASP A 559 -16.25 -22.29 18.36
CA ASP A 559 -16.03 -22.34 16.91
C ASP A 559 -15.67 -20.94 16.36
N ALA A 560 -16.33 -19.87 16.83
CA ALA A 560 -16.01 -18.49 16.48
C ALA A 560 -14.61 -18.05 16.95
N LEU A 561 -14.18 -18.46 18.16
CA LEU A 561 -12.80 -18.22 18.61
C LEU A 561 -11.77 -18.91 17.71
N GLY A 562 -12.07 -20.14 17.26
CA GLY A 562 -11.23 -20.84 16.29
C GLY A 562 -11.11 -20.08 14.97
N ALA A 563 -12.25 -19.62 14.42
CA ALA A 563 -12.28 -18.83 13.18
C ALA A 563 -11.55 -17.48 13.33
N ASN A 564 -11.71 -16.79 14.46
CA ASN A 564 -11.00 -15.53 14.72
C ASN A 564 -9.48 -15.74 14.79
N VAL A 565 -9.01 -16.82 15.42
CA VAL A 565 -7.58 -17.14 15.48
C VAL A 565 -7.04 -17.49 14.09
N LEU A 566 -7.80 -18.21 13.27
CA LEU A 566 -7.43 -18.50 11.89
C LEU A 566 -7.22 -17.19 11.10
N ALA A 567 -8.25 -16.34 11.06
CA ALA A 567 -8.23 -15.07 10.34
C ALA A 567 -7.10 -14.12 10.80
N GLN A 568 -6.82 -14.06 12.11
CA GLN A 568 -5.71 -13.26 12.62
C GLN A 568 -4.34 -13.77 12.15
N ILE A 569 -4.18 -15.08 12.00
CA ILE A 569 -2.91 -15.69 11.59
C ILE A 569 -2.71 -15.56 10.08
N GLU A 570 -3.74 -15.75 9.26
CA GLU A 570 -3.74 -15.50 7.80
C GLU A 570 -3.39 -14.04 7.49
N ALA A 571 -4.02 -13.09 8.18
CA ALA A 571 -3.73 -11.66 8.07
C ALA A 571 -2.32 -11.27 8.56
N ALA A 572 -1.74 -12.09 9.44
CA ALA A 572 -0.38 -11.92 9.97
C ALA A 572 0.66 -12.71 9.17
N ASN A 573 0.30 -13.45 8.12
CA ASN A 573 1.25 -14.25 7.35
C ASN A 573 2.38 -13.37 6.74
N GLN A 574 2.03 -12.17 6.29
CA GLN A 574 2.97 -11.13 5.87
C GLN A 574 4.02 -10.71 6.92
N VAL A 575 3.84 -11.04 8.20
CA VAL A 575 4.87 -10.79 9.24
C VAL A 575 6.09 -11.67 9.01
N ALA A 576 5.88 -12.93 8.65
CA ALA A 576 6.95 -13.88 8.34
C ALA A 576 7.40 -13.75 6.87
N TYR A 577 6.46 -13.47 5.97
CA TYR A 577 6.66 -13.45 4.53
C TYR A 577 6.16 -12.13 3.91
N PRO A 578 6.75 -10.97 4.26
CA PRO A 578 6.34 -9.69 3.70
C PRO A 578 6.68 -9.64 2.20
N CYS A 579 5.82 -8.98 1.43
CA CYS A 579 6.11 -8.68 0.04
C CYS A 579 7.27 -7.64 -0.05
N PRO A 580 8.14 -7.74 -1.07
CA PRO A 580 9.31 -6.87 -1.24
C PRO A 580 8.98 -5.39 -1.33
#